data_AF-A0A920UNH6-F1
#
_entry.id   AF-A0A920UNH6-F1
#
_cell.length_a   1.000
_cell.length_b   1.000
_cell.length_c   1.000
_cell.angle_alpha   90.00
_cell.angle_beta   90.00
_cell.angle_gamma   90.00
#
_symmetry.space_group_name_H-M   'P 1'
#
loop_
_entity.id
_entity.type
_entity.pdbx_description
1 polymer ?
#
loop_
_entity_poly.entity_id
_entity_poly.type
_entity_poly.pdbx_seq_one_letter_code
_entity_poly.pdbx_strand_id
1 'polypeptide(L)'
;MIAALKALIPGVDHWPRFVRNRSDQFEARLSLVRIEPSPSILLSGMTGSRMPIATSHGEGRAEFLSEGRFLRCDRELACVRYVDNYGEATDRYPSNPNGSPRGIAGLTSEDGPCDNHDAASRTGFSHRAELVASARMG
;
A
#
# COMPACT_ATOMS: atom_id res chain seq x y z
N MET A 1 -11.58 5.34 -2.59
CA MET A 1 -12.01 6.12 -1.42
C MET A 1 -12.55 5.17 -0.36
N ILE A 2 -11.65 4.57 0.43
CA ILE A 2 -11.96 3.77 1.63
C ILE A 2 -11.29 4.40 2.85
N ALA A 3 -10.08 4.98 2.73
CA ALA A 3 -9.42 5.68 3.85
C ALA A 3 -10.19 6.92 4.34
N ALA A 4 -10.94 7.61 3.47
CA ALA A 4 -11.79 8.73 3.88
C ALA A 4 -13.08 8.28 4.61
N LEU A 5 -13.43 6.99 4.54
CA LEU A 5 -14.56 6.36 5.24
C LEU A 5 -14.09 5.67 6.53
N LYS A 6 -12.91 6.03 7.05
CA LYS A 6 -12.32 5.50 8.29
C LYS A 6 -13.30 5.44 9.47
N ALA A 7 -14.22 6.39 9.58
CA ALA A 7 -15.22 6.42 10.64
C ALA A 7 -16.24 5.26 10.58
N LEU A 8 -16.34 4.57 9.44
CA LEU A 8 -17.31 3.49 9.19
C LEU A 8 -16.65 2.09 9.22
N ILE A 9 -15.33 2.02 9.34
CA ILE A 9 -14.60 0.75 9.33
C ILE A 9 -14.06 0.53 10.77
N PRO A 10 -14.50 -0.52 11.47
CA PRO A 10 -13.94 -0.86 12.77
C PRO A 10 -12.44 -1.19 12.64
N GLY A 11 -11.64 -0.82 13.65
CA GLY A 11 -10.24 -1.23 13.72
C GLY A 11 -9.30 -0.56 12.71
N VAL A 12 -9.59 0.67 12.26
CA VAL A 12 -8.69 1.43 11.36
C VAL A 12 -8.30 2.82 11.88
N ASP A 13 -8.47 3.07 13.18
CA ASP A 13 -8.16 4.36 13.84
C ASP A 13 -6.71 4.84 13.67
N HIS A 14 -5.82 3.92 13.39
CA HIS A 14 -4.40 4.14 13.17
C HIS A 14 -4.03 4.37 11.70
N TRP A 15 -4.94 4.11 10.74
CA TRP A 15 -4.65 4.29 9.30
C TRP A 15 -4.24 5.73 8.96
N PRO A 16 -3.32 5.88 8.00
CA PRO A 16 -2.86 7.19 7.53
C PRO A 16 -3.94 7.89 6.72
N ARG A 17 -3.73 9.20 6.52
CA ARG A 17 -4.38 9.96 5.45
C ARG A 17 -3.55 9.80 4.19
N PHE A 18 -4.20 9.72 3.03
CA PHE A 18 -3.51 9.78 1.75
C PHE A 18 -3.52 11.21 1.24
N VAL A 19 -2.32 11.76 1.09
CA VAL A 19 -2.08 13.14 0.71
C VAL A 19 -1.31 13.21 -0.60
N ARG A 20 -1.14 14.43 -1.12
CA ARG A 20 -0.40 14.72 -2.35
C ARG A 20 1.00 14.08 -2.32
N ASN A 21 1.41 13.53 -3.46
CA ASN A 21 2.71 12.89 -3.61
C ASN A 21 3.84 13.84 -3.23
N ARG A 22 4.98 13.32 -2.77
CA ARG A 22 6.17 14.16 -2.49
C ARG A 22 6.71 14.84 -3.75
N SER A 23 6.54 14.23 -4.92
CA SER A 23 6.89 14.85 -6.21
C SER A 23 5.99 16.01 -6.59
N ASP A 24 4.85 16.19 -5.92
CA ASP A 24 3.84 17.19 -6.25
C ASP A 24 3.19 16.99 -7.64
N GLN A 25 3.41 15.82 -8.25
CA GLN A 25 2.94 15.44 -9.58
C GLN A 25 2.02 14.22 -9.55
N PHE A 26 1.28 14.03 -10.63
CA PHE A 26 0.61 12.77 -10.91
C PHE A 26 1.63 11.71 -11.36
N GLU A 27 1.58 10.52 -10.76
CA GLU A 27 2.50 9.43 -11.06
C GLU A 27 1.75 8.30 -11.77
N ALA A 28 2.11 8.04 -13.03
CA ALA A 28 1.65 6.88 -13.81
C ALA A 28 2.84 5.97 -14.08
N ARG A 29 3.02 4.89 -13.31
CA ARG A 29 4.21 4.04 -13.38
C ARG A 29 3.90 2.57 -13.22
N LEU A 30 4.82 1.75 -13.70
CA LEU A 30 4.96 0.36 -13.26
C LEU A 30 6.01 0.33 -12.13
N SER A 31 5.55 0.20 -10.89
CA SER A 31 6.41 0.22 -9.69
C SER A 31 6.60 -1.19 -9.14
N LEU A 32 7.79 -1.51 -8.64
CA LEU A 32 8.06 -2.79 -8.01
C LEU A 32 7.59 -2.77 -6.55
N VAL A 33 6.84 -3.80 -6.15
CA VAL A 33 6.42 -3.98 -4.76
C VAL A 33 6.75 -5.37 -4.24
N ARG A 34 6.80 -5.48 -2.92
CA ARG A 34 6.91 -6.71 -2.17
C ARG A 34 5.73 -6.85 -1.22
N ILE A 35 5.20 -8.07 -1.11
CA ILE A 35 4.17 -8.41 -0.13
C ILE A 35 4.84 -8.73 1.21
N GLU A 36 4.37 -8.09 2.27
CA GLU A 36 4.87 -8.25 3.63
C GLU A 36 3.97 -9.22 4.43
N PRO A 37 4.50 -9.86 5.49
CA PRO A 37 3.67 -10.62 6.42
C PRO A 37 2.62 -9.69 7.06
N SER A 38 1.35 -10.05 6.99
CA SER A 38 0.26 -9.24 7.56
C SER A 38 -1.01 -10.08 7.80
N PRO A 39 -1.99 -9.56 8.57
CA PRO A 39 -3.31 -10.17 8.73
C PRO A 39 -4.17 -10.23 7.44
N SER A 40 -3.73 -9.68 6.31
CA SER A 40 -4.51 -9.62 5.07
C SER A 40 -4.87 -11.03 4.58
N ILE A 41 -6.17 -11.30 4.49
CA ILE A 41 -6.68 -12.57 3.95
C ILE A 41 -6.47 -12.62 2.44
N LEU A 42 -6.54 -11.47 1.75
CA LEU A 42 -6.39 -11.39 0.29
C LEU A 42 -4.96 -11.70 -0.16
N LEU A 43 -3.97 -11.38 0.68
CA LEU A 43 -2.55 -11.56 0.40
C LEU A 43 -1.97 -12.80 1.09
N SER A 44 -2.81 -13.62 1.70
CA SER A 44 -2.40 -14.86 2.36
C SER A 44 -1.73 -15.82 1.35
N GLY A 45 -0.56 -16.33 1.73
CA GLY A 45 0.29 -17.19 0.89
C GLY A 45 1.18 -16.44 -0.10
N MET A 46 1.11 -15.11 -0.18
CA MET A 46 1.90 -14.30 -1.12
C MET A 46 3.07 -13.56 -0.46
N THR A 47 3.27 -13.72 0.85
CA THR A 47 4.36 -13.08 1.59
C THR A 47 5.72 -13.34 0.96
N GLY A 48 6.49 -12.28 0.75
CA GLY A 48 7.81 -12.34 0.12
C GLY A 48 7.78 -12.20 -1.40
N SER A 49 6.61 -12.39 -2.06
CA SER A 49 6.48 -12.20 -3.50
C SER A 49 6.83 -10.77 -3.90
N ARG A 50 7.58 -10.64 -5.00
CA ARG A 50 7.98 -9.37 -5.61
C ARG A 50 7.36 -9.30 -6.99
N MET A 51 6.61 -8.23 -7.26
CA MET A 51 5.91 -8.09 -8.54
C MET A 51 5.77 -6.62 -8.94
N PRO A 52 5.79 -6.32 -10.25
CA PRO A 52 5.46 -4.99 -10.72
C PRO A 52 3.95 -4.73 -10.57
N ILE A 53 3.57 -3.53 -10.16
CA ILE A 53 2.18 -3.07 -10.10
C ILE A 53 2.01 -1.75 -10.82
N ALA A 54 0.87 -1.60 -11.49
CA ALA A 54 0.49 -0.31 -12.06
C ALA A 54 0.14 0.67 -10.93
N THR A 55 0.69 1.88 -11.01
CA THR A 55 0.42 3.02 -10.14
C THR A 55 -0.06 4.18 -10.99
N SER A 56 -1.05 4.92 -10.50
CA SER A 56 -1.73 6.00 -11.23
C SER A 56 -2.42 6.90 -10.21
N HIS A 57 -1.65 7.78 -9.55
CA HIS A 57 -2.16 8.63 -8.47
C HIS A 57 -1.40 9.96 -8.34
N GLY A 58 -2.11 11.05 -8.00
CA GLY A 58 -1.52 12.32 -7.55
C GLY A 58 -1.48 12.48 -6.02
N GLU A 59 -2.25 11.64 -5.31
CA GLU A 59 -2.43 11.68 -3.85
C GLU A 59 -2.32 10.27 -3.25
N GLY A 60 -1.15 9.66 -3.38
CA GLY A 60 -0.88 8.31 -2.88
C GLY A 60 0.01 8.27 -1.63
N ARG A 61 0.45 9.42 -1.10
CA ARG A 61 1.42 9.45 -0.01
C ARG A 61 0.74 9.18 1.33
N ALA A 62 1.19 8.16 2.05
CA ALA A 62 0.72 7.87 3.40
C ALA A 62 1.28 8.88 4.41
N GLU A 63 0.39 9.64 5.05
CA GLU A 63 0.69 10.58 6.12
C GLU A 63 0.04 10.12 7.43
N PHE A 64 0.86 9.88 8.45
CA PHE A 64 0.42 9.43 9.77
C PHE A 64 0.28 10.60 10.73
N LEU A 65 -0.73 10.55 11.60
CA LEU A 65 -1.00 11.60 12.58
C LEU A 65 0.01 11.66 13.73
N SER A 66 0.70 10.55 14.00
CA SER A 66 1.76 10.49 15.02
C SER A 66 2.74 9.37 14.71
N GLU A 67 3.95 9.47 15.26
CA GLU A 67 4.97 8.43 15.14
C GLU A 67 4.50 7.08 15.70
N GLY A 68 3.80 7.08 16.84
CA GLY A 68 3.24 5.85 17.41
C GLY A 68 2.26 5.13 16.47
N ARG A 69 1.40 5.87 15.76
CA ARG A 69 0.50 5.29 14.77
C ARG A 69 1.26 4.76 13.55
N PHE A 70 2.27 5.50 13.10
CA PHE A 70 3.15 5.06 12.03
C PHE A 70 3.83 3.74 12.39
N LEU A 71 4.54 3.67 13.53
CA LEU A 71 5.27 2.49 13.97
C LEU A 71 4.37 1.26 14.13
N ARG A 72 3.15 1.46 14.64
CA ARG A 72 2.17 0.37 14.73
C ARG A 72 1.77 -0.16 13.36
N CYS A 73 1.31 0.72 12.46
CA CYS A 73 0.90 0.33 11.11
C CYS A 73 2.04 -0.37 10.38
N ASP A 74 3.23 0.18 10.52
CA ASP A 74 4.43 -0.29 9.87
C ASP A 74 4.87 -1.68 10.33
N ARG A 75 4.65 -2.04 11.61
CA ARG A 75 5.01 -3.35 12.16
C ARG A 75 3.95 -4.42 11.95
N GLU A 76 2.68 -4.05 12.08
CA GLU A 76 1.59 -5.02 12.23
C GLU A 76 0.69 -5.10 10.99
N LEU A 77 0.61 -4.04 10.20
CA LEU A 77 -0.47 -3.89 9.22
C LEU A 77 0.00 -3.56 7.79
N ALA A 78 1.26 -3.19 7.61
CA ALA A 78 1.84 -2.95 6.30
C ALA A 78 1.91 -4.27 5.54
N CYS A 79 1.07 -4.40 4.51
CA CYS A 79 0.95 -5.62 3.71
C CYS A 79 1.64 -5.52 2.35
N VAL A 80 1.89 -4.30 1.85
CA VAL A 80 2.59 -4.06 0.59
C VAL A 80 3.58 -2.92 0.75
N ARG A 81 4.81 -3.11 0.24
CA ARG A 81 5.84 -2.08 0.20
C ARG A 81 6.42 -1.87 -1.20
N TYR A 82 6.66 -0.62 -1.57
CA TYR A 82 7.55 -0.28 -2.67
C TYR A 82 8.96 -0.74 -2.37
N VAL A 83 9.58 -1.37 -3.36
CA VAL A 83 10.96 -1.81 -3.29
C VAL A 83 11.76 -1.25 -4.47
N ASP A 84 13.07 -1.13 -4.28
CA ASP A 84 13.98 -0.85 -5.39
C ASP A 84 14.23 -2.10 -6.24
N ASN A 85 15.07 -1.98 -7.28
CA ASN A 85 15.37 -3.08 -8.17
C ASN A 85 16.21 -4.21 -7.53
N TYR A 86 16.77 -3.99 -6.33
CA TYR A 86 17.41 -5.01 -5.52
C TYR A 86 16.37 -5.72 -4.60
N GLY A 87 15.16 -5.16 -4.53
CA GLY A 87 14.02 -5.63 -3.77
C GLY A 87 14.07 -5.25 -2.29
N GLU A 88 14.84 -4.21 -1.97
CA GLU A 88 14.86 -3.58 -0.65
C GLU A 88 13.79 -2.50 -0.56
N ALA A 89 13.09 -2.44 0.58
CA ALA A 89 12.05 -1.45 0.80
C ALA A 89 12.64 -0.04 0.74
N THR A 90 11.98 0.86 0.01
CA THR A 90 12.58 2.17 -0.31
C THR A 90 11.60 3.31 -0.17
N ASP A 91 12.11 4.47 0.24
CA ASP A 91 11.44 5.76 0.20
C ASP A 91 11.94 6.65 -0.96
N ARG A 92 12.87 6.13 -1.76
CA ARG A 92 13.50 6.87 -2.85
C ARG A 92 12.64 6.87 -4.10
N TYR A 93 12.43 8.05 -4.64
CA TYR A 93 11.86 8.24 -5.96
C TYR A 93 12.86 7.81 -7.05
N PRO A 94 12.42 7.16 -8.15
CA PRO A 94 11.03 6.84 -8.49
C PRO A 94 10.54 5.46 -8.05
N SER A 95 11.39 4.62 -7.45
CA SER A 95 11.00 3.27 -6.98
C SER A 95 9.83 3.33 -6.00
N ASN A 96 9.82 4.34 -5.13
CA ASN A 96 8.64 4.79 -4.39
C ASN A 96 8.11 6.09 -5.03
N PRO A 97 6.98 6.03 -5.76
CA PRO A 97 6.51 7.16 -6.56
C PRO A 97 5.86 8.27 -5.71
N ASN A 98 5.24 7.94 -4.58
CA ASN A 98 4.52 8.92 -3.76
C ASN A 98 5.33 9.45 -2.57
N GLY A 99 6.43 8.79 -2.21
CA GLY A 99 7.29 9.17 -1.08
C GLY A 99 6.73 8.77 0.28
N SER A 100 5.89 7.72 0.33
CA SER A 100 5.38 7.15 1.58
C SER A 100 6.53 6.61 2.45
N PRO A 101 6.48 6.81 3.78
CA PRO A 101 7.56 6.40 4.67
C PRO A 101 7.75 4.88 4.64
N ARG A 102 9.00 4.42 4.68
CA ARG A 102 9.39 3.00 4.59
C ARG A 102 8.75 2.24 3.42
N GLY A 103 8.44 2.93 2.33
CA GLY A 103 7.84 2.29 1.16
C GLY A 103 6.41 1.81 1.34
N ILE A 104 5.69 2.18 2.41
CA ILE A 104 4.33 1.66 2.64
C ILE A 104 3.42 2.01 1.45
N ALA A 105 2.90 0.98 0.78
CA ALA A 105 2.01 1.09 -0.37
C ALA A 105 0.61 0.52 -0.08
N GLY A 106 0.48 -0.35 0.93
CA GLY A 106 -0.79 -0.94 1.32
C GLY A 106 -0.82 -1.26 2.81
N LEU A 107 -2.00 -1.14 3.41
CA LEU A 107 -2.27 -1.48 4.81
C LEU A 107 -3.49 -2.40 4.88
N THR A 108 -3.50 -3.30 5.85
CA THR A 108 -4.68 -4.10 6.20
C THR A 108 -5.33 -3.62 7.50
N SER A 109 -6.53 -4.10 7.78
CA SER A 109 -7.20 -3.98 9.08
C SER A 109 -6.73 -5.09 10.02
N GLU A 110 -6.88 -4.89 11.33
CA GLU A 110 -6.50 -5.90 12.34
C GLU A 110 -7.20 -7.24 12.14
N ASP A 111 -8.47 -7.22 11.72
CA ASP A 111 -9.26 -8.44 11.54
C ASP A 111 -9.03 -9.13 10.17
N GLY A 112 -8.28 -8.50 9.26
CA GLY A 112 -7.92 -9.05 7.94
C GLY A 112 -8.88 -8.90 6.72
N PRO A 113 -10.19 -8.54 6.82
CA PRO A 113 -11.06 -8.47 5.64
C PRO A 113 -11.01 -7.12 4.91
N CYS A 114 -10.42 -6.07 5.52
CA CYS A 114 -10.36 -4.73 4.94
C CYS A 114 -8.93 -4.35 4.61
N ASP A 115 -8.52 -4.61 3.37
CA ASP A 115 -7.29 -4.07 2.83
C ASP A 115 -7.54 -2.65 2.33
N ASN A 116 -6.84 -1.67 2.91
CA ASN A 116 -6.75 -0.35 2.35
C ASN A 116 -5.85 -0.38 1.13
N HIS A 117 -6.43 -0.80 0.02
CA HIS A 117 -5.82 -0.69 -1.28
C HIS A 117 -5.84 0.76 -1.78
N ASP A 118 -5.67 1.82 -0.97
CA ASP A 118 -5.75 3.20 -1.48
C ASP A 118 -4.60 3.58 -2.44
N ALA A 119 -3.56 2.73 -2.58
CA ALA A 119 -2.67 2.78 -3.74
C ALA A 119 -3.30 2.23 -5.05
N ALA A 120 -4.36 1.42 -4.96
CA ALA A 120 -5.11 0.84 -6.08
C ALA A 120 -6.55 1.37 -6.26
N SER A 121 -7.13 2.06 -5.27
CA SER A 121 -8.54 2.53 -5.34
C SER A 121 -8.71 3.85 -6.10
N ARG A 122 -7.59 4.53 -6.40
CA ARG A 122 -7.51 5.68 -7.32
C ARG A 122 -6.89 5.35 -8.67
N THR A 123 -6.32 4.16 -8.81
CA THR A 123 -5.88 3.62 -10.11
C THR A 123 -7.09 2.98 -10.78
N GLY A 124 -7.27 3.21 -12.08
CA GLY A 124 -8.23 2.46 -12.89
C GLY A 124 -7.87 0.98 -12.97
N PHE A 125 -8.01 0.23 -11.88
CA PHE A 125 -8.22 -1.21 -11.92
C PHE A 125 -9.71 -1.43 -12.17
N SER A 126 -10.06 -1.63 -13.44
CA SER A 126 -11.13 -2.58 -13.70
C SER A 126 -10.71 -3.89 -13.03
N HIS A 127 -11.54 -4.39 -12.13
CA HIS A 127 -11.42 -5.68 -11.43
C HIS A 127 -10.54 -5.73 -10.16
N ARG A 128 -11.25 -5.85 -9.04
CA ARG A 128 -10.84 -6.28 -7.67
C ARG A 128 -10.08 -7.63 -7.59
N ALA A 129 -9.55 -8.18 -8.69
CA ALA A 129 -9.08 -9.57 -8.78
C ALA A 129 -7.62 -9.77 -9.24
N GLU A 130 -6.97 -8.78 -9.87
CA GLU A 130 -5.72 -9.04 -10.61
C GLU A 130 -4.46 -9.18 -9.73
N LEU A 131 -4.37 -8.52 -8.57
CA LEU A 131 -3.21 -8.69 -7.68
C LEU A 131 -3.18 -10.09 -7.05
N VAL A 132 -4.35 -10.64 -6.72
CA VAL A 132 -4.49 -12.01 -6.18
C VAL A 132 -4.29 -13.04 -7.31
N ALA A 133 -4.77 -12.75 -8.52
CA ALA A 133 -4.62 -13.65 -9.67
C ALA A 133 -3.17 -13.72 -10.18
N SER A 134 -2.48 -12.58 -10.31
CA SER A 134 -1.10 -12.55 -10.83
C SER A 134 -0.09 -13.19 -9.88
N ALA A 135 -0.36 -13.22 -8.57
CA ALA A 135 0.56 -13.74 -7.57
C ALA A 135 0.32 -15.20 -7.16
N ARG A 136 -0.86 -15.77 -7.47
CA ARG A 136 -1.16 -17.20 -7.28
C ARG A 136 -0.82 -18.07 -8.51
N MET A 137 -0.48 -17.44 -9.63
CA MET A 137 -0.15 -18.11 -10.90
C MET A 137 1.36 -18.34 -11.09
N GLY A 138 2.17 -18.18 -10.04
CA GLY A 138 3.63 -18.41 -10.04
C GLY A 138 4.04 -19.52 -9.10
#